data_AF-A0A7V9EUV6-F1
#
_entry.id   AF-A0A7V9EUV6-F1
#
_cell.length_a   1.000
_cell.length_b   1.000
_cell.length_c   1.000
_cell.angle_alpha   90.00
_cell.angle_beta   90.00
_cell.angle_gamma   90.00
#
_symmetry.space_group_name_H-M   'P 1'
#
loop_
_entity.id
_entity.type
_entity.pdbx_description
1 polymer ?
#
loop_
_entity_poly.entity_id
_entity_poly.type
_entity_poly.pdbx_seq_one_letter_code
_entity_poly.pdbx_strand_id
1 'polypeptide(L)'
;MSCGAAKGETSFCHDAVFYRTDQEFLGIVASFLEDGAVSGEPTMAALPRHHAAMVRSALPSTAGITFIPSALHYALPATTIKADQECFASHVAAGADHIRVVGEVPHPGV
;
A
#
# COMPACT_ATOMS: atom_id res chain seq x y z
N MET A 1 -4.89 -0.04 -4.21
CA MET A 1 -4.87 -1.33 -4.93
C MET A 1 -5.09 -2.44 -3.93
N SER A 2 -5.95 -3.40 -4.26
CA SER A 2 -6.10 -4.63 -3.49
C SER A 2 -6.34 -5.81 -4.42
N CYS A 3 -5.68 -6.93 -4.19
CA CYS A 3 -5.78 -8.10 -5.06
C CYS A 3 -5.94 -9.36 -4.23
N GLY A 4 -6.96 -10.16 -4.52
CA GLY A 4 -7.14 -11.47 -3.92
C GLY A 4 -8.27 -12.27 -4.52
N ALA A 5 -8.35 -13.53 -4.13
CA ALA A 5 -9.39 -14.45 -4.58
C ALA A 5 -10.55 -14.46 -3.57
N ALA A 6 -11.63 -13.73 -3.86
CA ALA A 6 -12.91 -14.07 -3.25
C ALA A 6 -13.35 -15.41 -3.85
N LYS A 7 -13.92 -16.34 -3.05
CA LYS A 7 -14.37 -17.68 -3.49
C LYS A 7 -14.92 -17.69 -4.94
N GLY A 8 -14.07 -18.05 -5.91
CA GLY A 8 -14.43 -18.24 -7.32
C GLY A 8 -14.09 -17.13 -8.31
N GLU A 9 -13.69 -15.92 -7.88
CA GLU A 9 -13.27 -14.84 -8.79
C GLU A 9 -12.03 -14.10 -8.29
N THR A 10 -11.04 -13.89 -9.17
CA THR A 10 -9.92 -12.99 -8.96
C THR A 10 -10.45 -11.55 -8.94
N SER A 11 -10.65 -10.98 -7.75
CA SER A 11 -11.00 -9.56 -7.62
C SER A 11 -9.74 -8.73 -7.53
N PHE A 12 -9.31 -8.18 -8.66
CA PHE A 12 -8.31 -7.10 -8.70
C PHE A 12 -9.04 -5.77 -8.67
N CYS A 13 -8.79 -4.96 -7.64
CA CYS A 13 -9.32 -3.62 -7.50
C CYS A 13 -8.18 -2.60 -7.46
N HIS A 14 -8.27 -1.58 -8.32
CA HIS A 14 -7.30 -0.49 -8.38
C HIS A 14 -8.00 0.86 -8.39
N ASP A 15 -8.19 1.42 -7.21
CA ASP A 15 -8.74 2.76 -7.05
C ASP A 15 -7.65 3.83 -7.02
N ALA A 16 -7.97 4.97 -7.63
CA ALA A 16 -7.21 6.20 -7.51
C ALA A 16 -8.05 7.20 -6.70
N VAL A 17 -7.43 7.85 -5.72
CA VAL A 17 -8.11 8.79 -4.84
C VAL A 17 -7.41 10.14 -4.90
N PHE A 18 -8.20 11.21 -4.92
CA PHE A 18 -7.72 12.58 -4.80
C PHE A 18 -7.99 13.10 -3.40
N TYR A 19 -7.01 13.79 -2.84
CA TYR A 19 -7.12 14.49 -1.57
C TYR A 19 -6.55 15.90 -1.73
N ARG A 20 -7.00 16.82 -0.88
CA ARG A 20 -6.56 18.21 -0.86
C ARG A 20 -5.75 18.55 0.38
N THR A 21 -5.92 17.79 1.46
CA THR A 21 -5.25 18.05 2.74
C THR A 21 -4.62 16.79 3.31
N ASP A 22 -3.61 17.00 4.15
CA ASP A 22 -2.98 16.00 5.00
C ASP A 22 -3.99 15.18 5.82
N GLN A 23 -5.06 15.82 6.31
CA GLN A 23 -6.10 15.15 7.07
C GLN A 23 -6.96 14.23 6.19
N GLU A 24 -7.32 14.69 4.98
CA GLU A 24 -8.05 13.86 4.01
C GLU A 24 -7.19 12.67 3.59
N PHE A 25 -5.91 12.91 3.25
CA PHE A 25 -4.93 11.86 2.96
C PHE A 25 -4.86 10.83 4.10
N LEU A 26 -4.66 11.29 5.33
CA LEU A 26 -4.49 10.43 6.49
C LEU A 26 -5.76 9.60 6.74
N GLY A 27 -6.95 10.20 6.62
CA GLY A 27 -8.21 9.47 6.80
C GLY A 27 -8.39 8.33 5.80
N ILE A 28 -8.07 8.57 4.52
CA ILE A 28 -8.14 7.55 3.47
C ILE A 28 -7.11 6.44 3.71
N VAL A 29 -5.86 6.82 3.91
CA VAL A 29 -4.75 5.86 3.97
C VAL A 29 -4.76 5.08 5.28
N ALA A 30 -5.02 5.71 6.42
CA ALA A 30 -5.08 5.01 7.70
C ALA A 30 -6.20 3.96 7.71
N SER A 31 -7.41 4.32 7.26
CA SER A 31 -8.52 3.36 7.16
C SER A 31 -8.17 2.17 6.28
N PHE A 32 -7.57 2.41 5.11
CA PHE A 32 -7.17 1.32 4.20
C PHE A 32 -6.13 0.37 4.83
N LEU A 33 -5.17 0.92 5.58
CA LEU A 33 -4.12 0.14 6.24
C LEU A 33 -4.65 -0.63 7.47
N GLU A 34 -5.55 -0.01 8.24
CA GLU A 34 -6.21 -0.65 9.38
C GLU A 34 -7.06 -1.84 8.93
N ASP A 35 -7.83 -1.69 7.85
CA ASP A 35 -8.63 -2.77 7.28
C ASP A 35 -7.74 -3.97 6.90
N GLY A 36 -6.59 -3.71 6.27
CA GLY A 36 -5.62 -4.77 5.94
C GLY A 36 -5.06 -5.46 7.18
N ALA A 37 -4.65 -4.68 8.18
CA ALA A 37 -4.12 -5.21 9.43
C ALA A 37 -5.16 -6.05 10.21
N VAL A 38 -6.42 -5.58 10.28
CA VAL A 38 -7.52 -6.30 10.94
C VAL A 38 -7.85 -7.60 10.22
N SER A 39 -7.83 -7.61 8.88
CA SER A 39 -8.06 -8.82 8.08
C SER A 39 -6.86 -9.75 8.03
N GLY A 40 -5.71 -9.37 8.59
CA GLY A 40 -4.46 -10.14 8.49
C GLY A 40 -3.88 -10.19 7.08
N GLU A 41 -4.30 -9.28 6.21
CA GLU A 41 -3.86 -9.20 4.82
C GLU A 41 -2.53 -8.44 4.74
N PRO A 42 -1.49 -9.02 4.10
CA PRO A 42 -0.24 -8.29 3.87
C PRO A 42 -0.49 -6.94 3.23
N THR A 43 0.03 -5.90 3.87
CA THR A 43 -0.28 -4.52 3.51
C THR A 43 0.99 -3.73 3.27
N MET A 44 1.07 -3.04 2.13
CA MET A 44 2.23 -2.27 1.70
C MET A 44 1.87 -0.81 1.49
N ALA A 45 2.72 0.09 1.99
CA ALA A 45 2.56 1.53 1.92
C ALA A 45 3.78 2.20 1.28
N ALA A 46 3.71 2.47 -0.03
CA ALA A 46 4.74 3.16 -0.79
C ALA A 46 4.54 4.68 -0.72
N LEU A 47 5.03 5.30 0.35
CA LEU A 47 4.75 6.70 0.69
C LEU A 47 6.03 7.56 0.77
N PRO A 48 5.95 8.87 0.48
CA PRO A 48 6.99 9.82 0.81
C PRO A 48 7.24 9.85 2.31
N ARG A 49 8.46 10.23 2.71
CA ARG A 49 8.90 10.19 4.12
C ARG A 49 7.95 10.94 5.08
N HIS A 50 7.43 12.09 4.67
CA HIS A 50 6.56 12.90 5.53
C HIS A 50 5.20 12.22 5.78
N HIS A 51 4.54 11.75 4.72
CA HIS A 51 3.29 11.00 4.83
C HIS A 51 3.45 9.66 5.54
N ALA A 52 4.55 8.93 5.30
CA ALA A 52 4.84 7.71 6.05
C ALA A 52 4.96 7.98 7.56
N ALA A 53 5.58 9.09 7.97
CA ALA A 53 5.69 9.47 9.38
C ALA A 53 4.33 9.83 9.99
N MET A 54 3.49 10.57 9.25
CA MET A 54 2.13 10.90 9.70
C MET A 54 1.28 9.65 9.90
N VAL A 55 1.27 8.74 8.92
CA VAL A 55 0.51 7.48 8.99
C VAL A 55 0.96 6.62 10.17
N ARG A 56 2.28 6.44 10.35
CA ARG A 56 2.82 5.68 11.49
C ARG A 56 2.43 6.25 12.84
N SER A 57 2.27 7.57 12.94
CA SER A 57 1.91 8.25 14.19
C SER A 57 0.40 8.16 14.48
N ALA A 58 -0.42 7.99 13.45
CA ALA A 58 -1.87 7.90 13.58
C ALA A 58 -2.38 6.48 13.84
N LEU A 59 -1.66 5.47 13.35
CA LEU A 59 -2.05 4.07 13.51
C LEU A 59 -1.77 3.56 14.94
N PRO A 60 -2.67 2.77 15.54
CA PRO A 60 -2.44 2.15 16.85
C PRO A 60 -1.33 1.08 16.81
N SER A 61 -1.08 0.49 15.63
CA SER A 61 -0.02 -0.48 15.38
C SER A 61 0.37 -0.47 13.91
N THR A 62 1.63 -0.77 13.61
CA THR A 62 2.12 -0.97 12.24
C THR A 62 2.48 -2.44 11.95
N ALA A 63 2.04 -3.37 12.80
CA ALA A 63 2.27 -4.79 12.57
C ALA A 63 1.57 -5.25 11.28
N GLY A 64 2.28 -5.99 10.43
CA GLY A 64 1.76 -6.44 9.13
C GLY A 64 1.80 -5.38 8.01
N ILE A 65 2.29 -4.17 8.31
CA ILE A 65 2.41 -3.08 7.33
C ILE A 65 3.87 -2.86 6.93
N THR A 66 4.17 -3.05 5.65
CA THR A 66 5.48 -2.77 5.04
C THR A 66 5.49 -1.37 4.44
N PHE A 67 6.27 -0.45 5.01
CA PHE A 67 6.44 0.89 4.45
C PHE A 67 7.63 0.92 3.50
N ILE A 68 7.40 1.42 2.29
CA ILE A 68 8.38 1.46 1.21
C ILE A 68 8.65 2.93 0.87
N PRO A 69 9.92 3.37 0.80
CA PRO A 69 10.24 4.73 0.39
C PRO A 69 9.82 5.00 -1.07
N SER A 70 8.84 5.87 -1.29
CA SER A 70 8.29 6.11 -2.64
C SER A 70 9.26 6.82 -3.60
N ALA A 71 10.29 7.50 -3.08
CA ALA A 71 11.25 8.27 -3.87
C ALA A 71 11.99 7.42 -4.94
N LEU A 72 12.18 6.13 -4.68
CA LEU A 72 12.82 5.21 -5.63
C LEU A 72 11.81 4.48 -6.51
N HIS A 73 10.57 4.34 -6.05
CA HIS A 73 9.54 3.55 -6.73
C HIS A 73 9.26 4.04 -8.16
N TYR A 74 9.21 5.35 -8.37
CA TYR A 74 8.93 5.93 -9.68
C TYR A 74 10.19 6.28 -10.50
N ALA A 75 11.36 6.31 -9.87
CA ALA A 75 12.62 6.62 -10.56
C ALA A 75 13.17 5.42 -11.35
N LEU A 76 12.91 4.18 -10.89
CA LEU A 76 13.42 2.94 -11.48
C LEU A 76 12.29 1.95 -11.78
N PRO A 77 11.39 2.23 -12.75
CA PRO A 77 10.16 1.45 -12.92
C PRO A 77 10.37 -0.06 -13.08
N ALA A 78 11.34 -0.47 -13.89
CA ALA A 78 11.61 -1.89 -14.12
C ALA A 78 12.10 -2.60 -12.85
N THR A 79 12.93 -1.92 -12.05
CA THR A 79 13.43 -2.45 -10.77
C THR A 79 12.30 -2.55 -9.75
N THR A 80 11.46 -1.51 -9.67
CA THR A 80 10.29 -1.49 -8.77
C THR A 80 9.31 -2.60 -9.11
N ILE A 81 8.95 -2.78 -10.38
CA ILE A 81 8.03 -3.84 -10.81
C ILE A 81 8.57 -5.22 -10.42
N LYS A 82 9.87 -5.45 -10.62
CA LYS A 82 10.50 -6.71 -10.22
C LYS A 82 10.43 -6.91 -8.71
N ALA A 83 10.75 -5.89 -7.91
CA ALA A 83 10.71 -5.96 -6.45
C ALA A 83 9.28 -6.21 -5.93
N ASP A 84 8.27 -5.54 -6.50
CA ASP A 84 6.87 -5.74 -6.17
C ASP A 84 6.43 -7.18 -6.51
N GLN A 85 6.81 -7.70 -7.68
CA GLN A 85 6.53 -9.09 -8.07
C GLN A 85 7.13 -10.11 -7.09
N GLU A 86 8.40 -9.93 -6.71
CA GLU A 86 9.08 -10.80 -5.75
C GLU A 86 8.40 -10.72 -4.36
N CYS A 87 8.02 -9.52 -3.93
CA CYS A 87 7.33 -9.31 -2.66
C CYS A 87 5.94 -9.97 -2.65
N PHE A 88 5.13 -9.76 -3.68
CA PHE A 88 3.81 -10.38 -3.78
C PHE A 88 3.90 -11.89 -3.86
N ALA A 89 4.84 -12.43 -4.65
CA ALA A 89 5.07 -13.86 -4.74
C ALA A 89 5.44 -14.47 -3.38
N SER A 90 6.26 -13.77 -2.57
CA SER A 90 6.59 -14.21 -1.22
C SER A 90 5.36 -14.25 -0.31
N HIS A 91 4.47 -13.26 -0.39
CA HIS A 91 3.24 -13.25 0.41
C HIS A 91 2.27 -14.36 0.00
N VAL A 92 2.09 -14.59 -1.30
CA VAL A 92 1.28 -15.70 -1.81
C VAL A 92 1.86 -17.05 -1.38
N ALA A 93 3.19 -17.24 -1.47
CA ALA A 93 3.85 -18.45 -1.00
C ALA A 93 3.69 -18.68 0.51
N ALA A 94 3.52 -17.60 1.30
CA ALA A 94 3.21 -17.65 2.72
C ALA A 94 1.71 -17.86 3.02
N GLY A 95 0.87 -18.03 1.99
CA GLY A 95 -0.57 -18.31 2.13
C GLY A 95 -1.47 -17.07 2.14
N ALA A 96 -0.97 -15.91 1.69
CA ALA A 96 -1.83 -14.74 1.53
C ALA A 96 -2.80 -14.91 0.36
N ASP A 97 -4.10 -14.97 0.66
CA ASP A 97 -5.16 -14.99 -0.34
C ASP A 97 -5.46 -13.59 -0.89
N HIS A 98 -5.06 -12.54 -0.16
CA HIS A 98 -5.26 -11.14 -0.54
C HIS A 98 -4.07 -10.27 -0.11
N ILE A 99 -3.70 -9.30 -0.94
CA ILE A 99 -2.61 -8.35 -0.69
C ILE A 99 -3.12 -6.92 -0.94
N ARG A 100 -2.78 -5.99 -0.05
CA ARG A 100 -3.13 -4.57 -0.13
C ARG A 100 -1.91 -3.71 -0.41
N VAL A 101 -2.07 -2.75 -1.31
CA VAL A 101 -1.03 -1.78 -1.66
C VAL A 101 -1.63 -0.39 -1.78
N VAL A 102 -1.04 0.56 -1.06
CA VAL A 102 -1.28 1.99 -1.24
C VAL A 102 0.03 2.67 -1.64
N GLY A 103 -0.04 3.53 -2.64
CA GLY A 103 1.09 4.31 -3.12
C GLY A 103 0.65 5.73 -3.41
N GLU A 104 1.55 6.67 -3.20
CA GLU A 104 1.34 8.06 -3.63
C GLU A 104 2.16 8.33 -4.88
N VAL A 105 1.48 8.80 -5.92
CA VAL A 105 2.10 9.18 -7.18
C VAL A 105 2.71 10.58 -7.02
N PRO A 106 4.00 10.80 -7.38
CA PRO A 106 4.60 12.13 -7.39
C PRO A 106 3.76 13.07 -8.25
N HIS A 107 3.40 14.23 -7.69
CA HIS A 107 2.71 15.26 -8.47
C HIS A 107 3.71 15.90 -9.45
N PRO A 108 3.41 16.02 -10.76
CA PRO A 108 4.34 16.53 -11.78
C PRO A 108 4.59 18.06 -11.71
N GLY A 109 4.49 18.67 -10.53
CA GLY A 109 4.58 20.12 -10.31
C GLY A 109 5.47 20.54 -9.15
N VAL A 110 6.30 19.63 -8.61
CA VAL A 110 7.37 19.93 -7.64
C VAL A 110 8.73 19.62 -8.22
#